data_AF-A0A2E0LBB8-F1
#
_entry.id   AF-A0A2E0LBB8-F1
#
_cell.length_a   1.000
_cell.length_b   1.000
_cell.length_c   1.000
_cell.angle_alpha   90.00
_cell.angle_beta   90.00
_cell.angle_gamma   90.00
#
_symmetry.space_group_name_H-M   'P 1'
#
loop_
_entity.id
_entity.type
_entity.pdbx_description
1 polymer ?
#
loop_
_entity_poly.entity_id
_entity_poly.type
_entity_poly.pdbx_seq_one_letter_code
_entity_poly.pdbx_strand_id
1 'polypeptide(L)'
;MSPEQVLQLQRQHGNQFVLSLLKARTGSASAIQRDALEQNTTQAERKKLQIASLASVGVKTADELKAMFKDKAEARLPVDDVVFDSTIAAGVQNGLKHMAVELIANSNLPFNTIISLALNLKPFGGVNGVYRFTLVQRTGTSKPQKQLIIEQAGDKPPAKLNKAGIEAQQKRFDQYELQWGQGFAADDNRALLLKALARMPDPVLERIRGVTFVRREQGGGARNEPGHYDPNTHTIEFFGAAFHETLNTVDAGGASGFDYVVTHEISHAVDYEQYTRLRVKVAELAKQLAEAQKEAKKVDLDDYDLNNKPSDKRKAKDQKVKDFQAEINKARDAFNNMKQSIDVNRGGGHTNNAAYEQAKGNAISKYGGTKPVEGFAEMLSMYILDPKLLKSLRPEAFAYFERTIK
;
A
#
# COMPACT_ATOMS: atom_id res chain seq x y z
N MET A 1 -2.28 -37.90 -16.42
CA MET A 1 -2.45 -38.43 -15.05
C MET A 1 -3.32 -39.64 -15.19
N SER A 2 -2.89 -40.81 -14.70
CA SER A 2 -3.73 -42.01 -14.80
C SER A 2 -4.98 -41.87 -13.91
N PRO A 3 -6.09 -42.56 -14.22
CA PRO A 3 -7.28 -42.56 -13.36
C PRO A 3 -6.97 -42.93 -11.90
N GLU A 4 -6.01 -43.82 -11.69
CA GLU A 4 -5.54 -44.24 -10.36
C GLU A 4 -4.84 -43.10 -9.60
N GLN A 5 -4.02 -42.30 -10.27
CA GLN A 5 -3.39 -41.12 -9.67
C GLN A 5 -4.41 -40.03 -9.30
N VAL A 6 -5.45 -39.85 -10.12
CA VAL A 6 -6.54 -38.90 -9.84
C VAL A 6 -7.30 -39.34 -8.59
N LEU A 7 -7.66 -40.63 -8.50
CA LEU A 7 -8.34 -41.20 -7.34
C LEU A 7 -7.49 -41.13 -6.07
N GLN A 8 -6.18 -41.33 -6.16
CA GLN A 8 -5.27 -41.21 -5.01
C GLN A 8 -5.21 -39.76 -4.49
N LEU A 9 -5.05 -38.78 -5.39
CA LEU A 9 -5.05 -37.36 -5.03
C LEU A 9 -6.41 -36.91 -4.49
N GLN A 10 -7.50 -37.46 -5.03
CA GLN A 10 -8.86 -37.16 -4.57
C GLN A 10 -9.08 -37.65 -3.14
N ARG A 11 -8.55 -38.83 -2.79
CA ARG A 11 -8.59 -39.36 -1.42
C ARG A 11 -7.70 -38.56 -0.46
N GLN A 12 -6.55 -38.08 -0.91
CA GLN A 12 -5.59 -37.36 -0.06
C GLN A 12 -5.94 -35.89 0.18
N HIS A 13 -6.51 -35.20 -0.83
CA HIS A 13 -6.66 -33.75 -0.82
C HIS A 13 -8.08 -33.27 -1.14
N GLY A 14 -9.01 -34.19 -1.38
CA GLY A 14 -10.40 -33.89 -1.66
C GLY A 14 -10.68 -33.43 -3.10
N ASN A 15 -11.96 -33.48 -3.49
CA ASN A 15 -12.40 -33.23 -4.87
C ASN A 15 -12.04 -31.82 -5.36
N GLN A 16 -12.04 -30.82 -4.49
CA GLN A 16 -11.75 -29.42 -4.86
C GLN A 16 -10.30 -29.23 -5.31
N PHE A 17 -9.35 -29.91 -4.68
CA PHE A 17 -7.94 -29.89 -5.06
C PHE A 17 -7.69 -30.58 -6.41
N VAL A 18 -8.35 -31.70 -6.66
CA VAL A 18 -8.25 -32.41 -7.95
C VAL A 18 -8.88 -31.59 -9.07
N LEU A 19 -10.02 -30.94 -8.81
CA LEU A 19 -10.67 -30.05 -9.78
C LEU A 19 -9.83 -28.81 -10.09
N SER A 20 -9.10 -28.25 -9.13
CA SER A 20 -8.19 -27.12 -9.40
C SER A 20 -6.97 -27.54 -10.23
N LEU A 21 -6.41 -28.73 -9.99
CA LEU A 21 -5.33 -29.32 -10.79
C LEU A 21 -5.76 -29.66 -12.22
N LEU A 22 -6.99 -30.15 -12.41
CA LEU A 22 -7.54 -30.44 -13.73
C LEU A 22 -7.86 -29.15 -14.49
N LYS A 23 -8.45 -28.13 -13.83
CA LYS A 23 -8.65 -26.80 -14.41
C LYS A 23 -7.34 -26.12 -14.83
N ALA A 24 -6.26 -26.32 -14.06
CA ALA A 24 -4.93 -25.82 -14.41
C ALA A 24 -4.32 -26.51 -15.64
N ARG A 25 -4.79 -27.71 -16.00
CA ARG A 25 -4.30 -28.48 -17.17
C ARG A 25 -5.18 -28.38 -18.41
N THR A 26 -6.49 -28.15 -18.26
CA THR A 26 -7.42 -28.01 -19.38
C THR A 26 -7.65 -26.56 -19.78
N GLY A 27 -7.01 -25.60 -19.11
CA GLY A 27 -6.82 -24.28 -19.68
C GLY A 27 -6.01 -24.43 -20.96
N SER A 28 -6.70 -24.40 -22.11
CA SER A 28 -6.07 -24.09 -23.40
C SER A 28 -5.03 -23.01 -23.14
N ALA A 29 -3.85 -23.16 -23.72
CA ALA A 29 -2.84 -22.12 -23.79
C ALA A 29 -3.42 -20.93 -24.57
N SER A 30 -4.30 -20.17 -23.94
CA SER A 30 -4.39 -18.73 -24.13
C SER A 30 -2.95 -18.28 -23.89
N ALA A 31 -2.27 -17.89 -24.97
CA ALA A 31 -1.02 -17.17 -24.84
C ALA A 31 -1.27 -16.13 -23.75
N ILE A 32 -0.58 -16.25 -22.61
CA ILE A 32 -0.69 -15.28 -21.53
C ILE A 32 -0.42 -13.95 -22.21
N GLN A 33 -1.47 -13.15 -22.40
CA GLN A 33 -1.39 -11.90 -23.12
C GLN A 33 -0.56 -10.99 -22.24
N ARG A 34 0.75 -11.00 -22.45
CA ARG A 34 1.70 -10.17 -21.73
C ARG A 34 1.37 -8.72 -22.04
N ASP A 35 1.38 -7.86 -21.04
CA ASP A 35 1.17 -6.43 -21.27
C ASP A 35 2.30 -5.87 -22.15
N ALA A 36 2.05 -4.78 -22.88
CA ALA A 36 3.03 -4.21 -23.81
C ALA A 36 4.39 -3.94 -23.14
N LEU A 37 4.42 -3.55 -21.86
CA LEU A 37 5.64 -3.42 -21.07
C LEU A 37 6.47 -4.70 -21.09
N GLU A 38 5.86 -5.86 -20.79
CA GLU A 38 6.57 -7.14 -20.73
C GLU A 38 7.00 -7.67 -22.09
N GLN A 39 6.24 -7.35 -23.14
CA GLN A 39 6.58 -7.72 -24.52
C GLN A 39 7.78 -6.92 -25.05
N ASN A 40 7.90 -5.66 -24.63
CA ASN A 40 8.89 -4.72 -25.16
C ASN A 40 10.08 -4.49 -24.22
N THR A 41 10.14 -5.17 -23.07
CA THR A 41 11.26 -5.08 -22.14
C THR A 41 11.72 -6.43 -21.63
N THR A 42 12.99 -6.51 -21.27
CA THR A 42 13.58 -7.60 -20.51
C THR A 42 13.34 -7.38 -19.01
N GLN A 43 13.48 -8.45 -18.21
CA GLN A 43 13.40 -8.32 -16.76
C GLN A 43 14.50 -7.40 -16.19
N ALA A 44 15.70 -7.40 -16.80
CA ALA A 44 16.81 -6.56 -16.37
C ALA A 44 16.53 -5.07 -16.58
N GLU A 45 15.85 -4.71 -17.68
CA GLU A 45 15.38 -3.34 -17.92
C GLU A 45 14.29 -2.95 -16.94
N ARG A 46 13.30 -3.81 -16.71
CA ARG A 46 12.22 -3.55 -15.72
C ARG A 46 12.76 -3.35 -14.30
N LYS A 47 13.81 -4.07 -13.90
CA LYS A 47 14.49 -3.88 -12.61
C LYS A 47 15.12 -2.48 -12.45
N LYS A 48 15.30 -1.72 -13.53
CA LYS A 48 15.82 -0.33 -13.51
C LYS A 48 14.71 0.73 -13.54
N LEU A 49 13.49 0.34 -13.90
CA LEU A 49 12.36 1.28 -13.94
C LEU A 49 11.97 1.73 -12.53
N GLN A 50 11.62 3.02 -12.42
CA GLN A 50 11.08 3.66 -11.23
C GLN A 50 9.69 4.22 -11.51
N ILE A 51 8.85 4.27 -10.49
CA ILE A 51 7.50 4.83 -10.55
C ILE A 51 7.56 6.28 -10.06
N ALA A 52 6.98 7.18 -10.85
CA ALA A 52 6.85 8.59 -10.53
C ALA A 52 5.63 8.86 -9.62
N SER A 53 5.57 8.16 -8.48
CA SER A 53 4.43 8.19 -7.54
C SER A 53 4.13 9.60 -7.00
N LEU A 54 5.18 10.41 -6.80
CA LEU A 54 5.09 11.79 -6.30
C LEU A 54 5.22 12.87 -7.39
N ALA A 55 5.26 12.51 -8.68
CA ALA A 55 5.29 13.51 -9.73
C ALA A 55 3.92 14.19 -9.84
N SER A 56 3.88 15.51 -9.62
CA SER A 56 2.66 16.29 -9.80
C SER A 56 2.48 16.61 -11.27
N VAL A 57 1.47 15.98 -11.88
CA VAL A 57 0.99 16.35 -13.22
C VAL A 57 -0.27 17.18 -13.02
N GLY A 58 -0.25 18.42 -13.49
CA GLY A 58 -1.38 19.33 -13.37
C GLY A 58 -2.64 18.75 -14.03
N VAL A 59 -3.79 18.92 -13.37
CA VAL A 59 -5.08 18.50 -13.91
C VAL A 59 -5.35 19.26 -15.21
N LYS A 60 -5.80 18.53 -16.24
CA LYS A 60 -6.13 19.09 -17.55
C LYS A 60 -7.60 19.42 -17.66
N THR A 61 -7.88 20.62 -18.12
CA THR A 61 -9.23 21.04 -18.51
C THR A 61 -9.71 20.25 -19.72
N ALA A 62 -11.03 20.19 -19.92
CA ALA A 62 -11.62 19.55 -21.08
C ALA A 62 -11.15 20.19 -22.40
N ASP A 63 -10.91 21.51 -22.40
CA ASP A 63 -10.43 22.23 -23.58
C ASP A 63 -8.96 21.96 -23.88
N GLU A 64 -8.10 21.85 -22.86
CA GLU A 64 -6.71 21.42 -23.04
C GLU A 64 -6.64 20.00 -23.62
N LEU A 65 -7.41 19.06 -23.06
CA LEU A 65 -7.50 17.70 -23.60
C LEU A 65 -8.04 17.72 -25.04
N LYS A 66 -9.05 18.54 -25.32
CA LYS A 66 -9.59 18.68 -26.67
C LYS A 66 -8.56 19.24 -27.65
N ALA A 67 -7.75 20.21 -27.24
CA ALA A 67 -6.67 20.74 -28.07
C ALA A 67 -5.64 19.64 -28.39
N MET A 68 -5.17 18.90 -27.39
CA MET A 68 -4.19 17.82 -27.58
C MET A 68 -4.70 16.66 -28.44
N PHE A 69 -5.94 16.23 -28.22
CA PHE A 69 -6.50 15.04 -28.86
C PHE A 69 -7.15 15.31 -30.22
N LYS A 70 -7.39 16.57 -30.58
CA LYS A 70 -7.85 16.97 -31.92
C LYS A 70 -6.74 17.52 -32.81
N ASP A 71 -5.55 17.76 -32.25
CA ASP A 71 -4.41 18.18 -33.04
C ASP A 71 -3.99 17.07 -34.02
N LYS A 72 -3.88 17.45 -35.28
CA LYS A 72 -3.44 16.58 -36.38
C LYS A 72 -1.93 16.69 -36.63
N ALA A 73 -1.27 17.70 -36.06
CA ALA A 73 0.17 17.78 -36.11
C ALA A 73 0.77 16.56 -35.39
N GLU A 74 1.81 15.99 -36.00
CA GLU A 74 2.53 14.88 -35.41
C GLU A 74 3.32 15.38 -34.19
N ALA A 75 3.08 14.76 -33.04
CA ALA A 75 3.78 15.07 -31.81
C ALA A 75 5.27 14.71 -31.94
N ARG A 76 6.15 15.70 -31.76
CA ARG A 76 7.60 15.50 -31.80
C ARG A 76 8.12 15.03 -30.44
N LEU A 77 8.19 13.72 -30.25
CA LEU A 77 8.72 13.11 -29.03
C LEU A 77 10.25 12.98 -29.07
N PRO A 78 10.95 13.20 -27.95
CA PRO A 78 12.40 12.99 -27.86
C PRO A 78 12.77 11.50 -27.62
N VAL A 79 12.09 10.58 -28.31
CA VAL A 79 12.31 9.12 -28.24
C VAL A 79 12.47 8.55 -29.66
N ASP A 80 13.13 7.40 -29.78
CA ASP A 80 13.37 6.76 -31.07
C ASP A 80 12.17 5.93 -31.55
N ASP A 81 11.35 5.45 -30.62
CA ASP A 81 10.20 4.59 -30.91
C ASP A 81 9.06 4.77 -29.90
N VAL A 82 7.82 4.56 -30.35
CA VAL A 82 6.61 4.61 -29.53
C VAL A 82 5.77 3.36 -29.78
N VAL A 83 5.57 2.56 -28.73
CA VAL A 83 4.76 1.36 -28.76
C VAL A 83 3.46 1.59 -28.00
N PHE A 84 2.34 1.22 -28.61
CA PHE A 84 1.03 1.24 -27.97
C PHE A 84 0.59 -0.18 -27.63
N ASP A 85 -0.04 -0.34 -26.48
CA ASP A 85 -0.81 -1.55 -26.20
C ASP A 85 -1.93 -1.72 -27.25
N SER A 86 -2.15 -2.97 -27.65
CA SER A 86 -3.16 -3.35 -28.64
C SER A 86 -4.59 -2.91 -28.32
N THR A 87 -4.91 -2.64 -27.04
CA THR A 87 -6.24 -2.18 -26.63
C THR A 87 -6.45 -0.68 -26.87
N ILE A 88 -5.40 0.09 -27.18
CA ILE A 88 -5.51 1.53 -27.42
C ILE A 88 -5.95 1.79 -28.86
N ALA A 89 -7.15 2.38 -29.00
CA ALA A 89 -7.71 2.76 -30.29
C ALA A 89 -6.79 3.75 -31.05
N ALA A 90 -6.57 3.50 -32.35
CA ALA A 90 -5.72 4.32 -33.20
C ALA A 90 -6.08 5.82 -33.19
N GLY A 91 -7.38 6.13 -33.10
CA GLY A 91 -7.89 7.51 -33.09
C GLY A 91 -7.42 8.38 -31.93
N VAL A 92 -6.98 7.78 -30.80
CA VAL A 92 -6.48 8.53 -29.64
C VAL A 92 -4.97 8.51 -29.49
N GLN A 93 -4.24 7.75 -30.32
CA GLN A 93 -2.80 7.57 -30.20
C GLN A 93 -2.02 8.88 -30.37
N ASN A 94 -2.40 9.74 -31.33
CA ASN A 94 -1.70 11.02 -31.52
C ASN A 94 -1.86 11.94 -30.30
N GLY A 95 -3.06 12.01 -29.71
CA GLY A 95 -3.29 12.78 -28.49
C GLY A 95 -2.50 12.25 -27.29
N LEU A 96 -2.33 10.93 -27.18
CA LEU A 96 -1.46 10.32 -26.16
C LEU A 96 0.03 10.64 -26.40
N LYS A 97 0.48 10.78 -27.66
CA LYS A 97 1.83 11.27 -27.94
C LYS A 97 2.00 12.73 -27.51
N HIS A 98 1.01 13.60 -27.74
CA HIS A 98 1.03 14.98 -27.25
C HIS A 98 1.07 15.06 -25.72
N MET A 99 0.29 14.22 -25.04
CA MET A 99 0.37 14.06 -23.58
C MET A 99 1.78 13.64 -23.14
N ALA A 100 2.40 12.69 -23.85
CA ALA A 100 3.77 12.27 -23.55
C ALA A 100 4.81 13.37 -23.81
N VAL A 101 4.63 14.23 -24.83
CA VAL A 101 5.47 15.41 -25.04
C VAL A 101 5.41 16.31 -23.80
N GLU A 102 4.21 16.57 -23.29
CA GLU A 102 4.05 17.37 -22.08
C GLU A 102 4.75 16.73 -20.87
N LEU A 103 4.54 15.43 -20.64
CA LEU A 103 5.16 14.73 -19.51
C LEU A 103 6.70 14.78 -19.57
N ILE A 104 7.28 14.58 -20.76
CA ILE A 104 8.73 14.54 -20.92
C ILE A 104 9.32 15.96 -20.87
N ALA A 105 8.75 16.89 -21.63
CA ALA A 105 9.32 18.23 -21.80
C ALA A 105 8.97 19.18 -20.64
N ASN A 106 7.71 19.17 -20.19
CA ASN A 106 7.22 20.16 -19.23
C ASN A 106 7.31 19.65 -17.79
N SER A 107 7.11 18.35 -17.56
CA SER A 107 7.26 17.74 -16.22
C SER A 107 8.66 17.17 -15.95
N ASN A 108 9.58 17.29 -16.92
CA ASN A 108 10.96 16.79 -16.84
C ASN A 108 11.04 15.33 -16.36
N LEU A 109 10.12 14.48 -16.88
CA LEU A 109 10.05 13.08 -16.47
C LEU A 109 11.31 12.35 -16.96
N PRO A 110 12.14 11.78 -16.06
CA PRO A 110 13.41 11.18 -16.46
C PRO A 110 13.18 9.86 -17.20
N PHE A 111 14.16 9.44 -17.99
CA PHE A 111 14.17 8.09 -18.55
C PHE A 111 14.21 7.01 -17.45
N ASN A 112 13.77 5.81 -17.80
CA ASN A 112 13.56 4.68 -16.91
C ASN A 112 12.49 4.94 -15.85
N THR A 113 11.41 5.61 -16.26
CA THR A 113 10.31 6.00 -15.38
C THR A 113 8.97 5.52 -15.91
N ILE A 114 8.08 5.21 -14.99
CA ILE A 114 6.67 4.90 -15.22
C ILE A 114 5.82 5.96 -14.55
N ILE A 115 4.85 6.49 -15.30
CA ILE A 115 3.78 7.33 -14.75
C ILE A 115 2.43 6.85 -15.30
N SER A 116 1.41 6.85 -14.47
CA SER A 116 0.04 6.53 -14.89
C SER A 116 -0.84 7.76 -14.74
N LEU A 117 -1.74 8.00 -15.69
CA LEU A 117 -2.68 9.12 -15.69
C LEU A 117 -4.11 8.60 -15.83
N ALA A 118 -5.04 9.12 -15.03
CA ALA A 118 -6.46 8.89 -15.23
C ALA A 118 -7.00 9.87 -16.29
N LEU A 119 -7.40 9.36 -17.46
CA LEU A 119 -7.85 10.18 -18.59
C LEU A 119 -9.23 9.75 -19.07
N ASN A 120 -10.13 10.73 -19.22
CA ASN A 120 -11.43 10.52 -19.86
C ASN A 120 -11.34 10.74 -21.37
N LEU A 121 -10.98 9.70 -22.13
CA LEU A 121 -10.83 9.80 -23.59
C LEU A 121 -12.09 9.43 -24.39
N LYS A 122 -13.22 9.17 -23.71
CA LYS A 122 -14.50 8.88 -24.39
C LYS A 122 -14.89 9.91 -25.44
N PRO A 123 -14.75 11.24 -25.21
CA PRO A 123 -15.07 12.25 -26.21
C PRO A 123 -14.23 12.18 -27.50
N PHE A 124 -13.13 11.43 -27.49
CA PHE A 124 -12.18 11.30 -28.59
C PHE A 124 -12.16 9.87 -29.18
N GLY A 125 -13.12 9.02 -28.80
CA GLY A 125 -13.19 7.62 -29.26
C GLY A 125 -12.29 6.65 -28.50
N GLY A 126 -11.73 7.07 -27.36
CA GLY A 126 -10.96 6.21 -26.44
C GLY A 126 -11.75 5.79 -25.21
N VAL A 127 -11.03 5.21 -24.23
CA VAL A 127 -11.61 4.75 -22.97
C VAL A 127 -11.46 5.81 -21.88
N ASN A 128 -12.45 5.89 -20.98
CA ASN A 128 -12.29 6.61 -19.71
C ASN A 128 -11.61 5.67 -18.71
N GLY A 129 -10.31 5.81 -18.53
CA GLY A 129 -9.51 4.83 -17.82
C GLY A 129 -8.14 5.34 -17.44
N VAL A 130 -7.26 4.42 -17.07
CA VAL A 130 -5.88 4.73 -16.67
C VAL A 130 -4.95 4.37 -17.81
N TYR A 131 -4.10 5.33 -18.20
CA TYR A 131 -3.08 5.18 -19.21
C TYR A 131 -1.70 5.27 -18.58
N ARG A 132 -0.86 4.27 -18.82
CA ARG A 132 0.50 4.18 -18.27
C ARG A 132 1.51 4.51 -19.36
N PHE A 133 2.42 5.42 -19.04
CA PHE A 133 3.53 5.84 -19.88
C PHE A 133 4.82 5.32 -19.27
N THR A 134 5.53 4.46 -20.00
CA THR A 134 6.84 3.94 -19.59
C THR A 134 7.91 4.48 -20.53
N LEU A 135 8.85 5.24 -19.99
CA LEU A 135 10.03 5.72 -20.70
C LEU A 135 11.19 4.79 -20.42
N VAL A 136 11.70 4.10 -21.44
CA VAL A 136 12.86 3.20 -21.34
C VAL A 136 14.05 3.82 -22.05
N GLN A 137 15.23 3.81 -21.40
CA GLN A 137 16.49 4.14 -22.04
C GLN A 137 17.44 2.95 -21.94
N ARG A 138 17.79 2.38 -23.10
CA ARG A 138 18.73 1.27 -23.22
C ARG A 138 20.12 1.82 -23.43
N THR A 139 21.02 1.47 -22.52
CA THR A 139 22.44 1.81 -22.58
C THR A 139 23.24 0.52 -22.83
N GLY A 140 24.23 0.56 -23.73
CA GLY A 140 25.02 -0.62 -24.13
C GLY A 140 25.31 -0.71 -25.63
N THR A 141 24.65 0.10 -26.44
CA THR A 141 24.96 0.34 -27.85
C THR A 141 25.74 1.66 -27.99
N SER A 142 26.38 1.89 -29.15
CA SER A 142 27.11 3.13 -29.45
C SER A 142 26.24 4.40 -29.38
N LYS A 143 24.91 4.25 -29.43
CA LYS A 143 23.92 5.30 -29.19
C LYS A 143 22.83 4.78 -28.23
N PRO A 144 22.49 5.50 -27.15
CA PRO A 144 21.38 5.10 -26.28
C PRO A 144 20.06 5.06 -27.06
N GLN A 145 19.31 3.97 -26.93
CA GLN A 145 17.98 3.84 -27.54
C GLN A 145 16.90 4.21 -26.53
N LYS A 146 16.01 5.11 -26.91
CA LYS A 146 14.91 5.64 -26.10
C LYS A 146 13.59 5.15 -26.66
N GLN A 147 12.75 4.56 -25.83
CA GLN A 147 11.45 4.05 -26.23
C GLN A 147 10.37 4.52 -25.26
N LEU A 148 9.22 4.90 -25.80
CA LEU A 148 8.01 5.16 -25.03
C LEU A 148 7.04 3.99 -25.23
N ILE A 149 6.58 3.39 -24.14
CA ILE A 149 5.53 2.36 -24.16
C ILE A 149 4.29 2.98 -23.50
N ILE A 150 3.15 2.95 -24.20
CA ILE A 150 1.88 3.48 -23.71
C ILE A 150 0.87 2.35 -23.59
N GLU A 151 0.35 2.14 -22.39
CA GLU A 151 -0.60 1.06 -22.07
C GLU A 151 -1.92 1.62 -21.56
N GLN A 152 -3.04 0.97 -21.89
CA GLN A 152 -4.29 1.19 -21.16
C GLN A 152 -4.31 0.25 -19.95
N ALA A 153 -3.78 0.72 -18.82
CA ALA A 153 -3.64 -0.07 -17.60
C ALA A 153 -5.00 -0.42 -16.96
N GLY A 154 -6.02 0.42 -17.13
CA GLY A 154 -7.37 0.19 -16.63
C GLY A 154 -8.45 0.83 -17.48
N ASP A 155 -9.64 0.23 -17.50
CA ASP A 155 -10.78 0.62 -18.34
C ASP A 155 -11.89 1.35 -17.58
N LYS A 156 -11.69 1.59 -16.28
CA LYS A 156 -12.65 2.23 -15.39
C LYS A 156 -11.99 3.36 -14.62
N PRO A 157 -12.68 4.51 -14.46
CA PRO A 157 -12.22 5.52 -13.52
C PRO A 157 -12.25 4.97 -12.09
N PRO A 158 -11.51 5.58 -11.14
CA PRO A 158 -11.59 5.19 -9.75
C PRO A 158 -13.03 5.27 -9.25
N ALA A 159 -13.51 4.15 -8.69
CA ALA A 159 -14.87 4.06 -8.20
C ALA A 159 -15.11 5.13 -7.12
N LYS A 160 -16.18 5.91 -7.28
CA LYS A 160 -16.72 6.71 -6.18
C LYS A 160 -17.54 5.80 -5.29
N LEU A 161 -17.23 5.76 -4.00
CA LEU A 161 -18.12 5.10 -3.05
C LEU A 161 -19.36 5.98 -2.87
N ASN A 162 -20.53 5.37 -2.99
CA ASN A 162 -21.78 6.00 -2.57
C ASN A 162 -21.93 5.87 -1.04
N LYS A 163 -22.96 6.50 -0.47
CA LYS A 163 -23.22 6.49 0.98
C LYS A 163 -23.26 5.07 1.56
N ALA A 164 -23.98 4.14 0.93
CA ALA A 164 -24.06 2.75 1.37
C ALA A 164 -22.68 2.04 1.33
N GLY A 165 -21.86 2.36 0.33
CA GLY A 165 -20.49 1.87 0.23
C GLY A 165 -19.61 2.40 1.37
N ILE A 166 -19.73 3.68 1.71
CA ILE A 166 -19.03 4.28 2.85
C ILE A 166 -19.43 3.61 4.17
N GLU A 167 -20.73 3.40 4.40
CA GLU A 167 -21.24 2.71 5.60
C GLU A 167 -20.74 1.26 5.68
N ALA A 168 -20.71 0.53 4.55
CA ALA A 168 -20.17 -0.82 4.50
C ALA A 168 -18.67 -0.86 4.82
N GLN A 169 -17.88 0.10 4.31
CA GLN A 169 -16.45 0.20 4.64
C GLN A 169 -16.25 0.58 6.11
N GLN A 170 -17.03 1.50 6.67
CA GLN A 170 -16.97 1.83 8.09
C GLN A 170 -17.18 0.58 8.96
N LYS A 171 -18.25 -0.19 8.70
CA LYS A 171 -18.52 -1.44 9.42
C LYS A 171 -17.39 -2.45 9.30
N ARG A 172 -16.78 -2.55 8.11
CA ARG A 172 -15.60 -3.39 7.89
C ARG A 172 -14.41 -2.90 8.73
N PHE A 173 -14.23 -1.61 8.94
CA PHE A 173 -13.07 -1.09 9.65
C PHE A 173 -13.23 -1.03 11.16
N ASP A 174 -14.46 -0.98 11.68
CA ASP A 174 -14.74 -1.03 13.11
C ASP A 174 -14.14 -2.29 13.77
N GLN A 175 -14.03 -3.41 13.04
CA GLN A 175 -13.44 -4.65 13.55
C GLN A 175 -11.93 -4.56 13.80
N TYR A 176 -11.25 -3.55 13.25
CA TYR A 176 -9.81 -3.29 13.42
C TYR A 176 -9.53 -2.16 14.41
N GLU A 177 -10.56 -1.66 15.09
CA GLU A 177 -10.44 -0.63 16.14
C GLU A 177 -9.74 0.66 15.66
N LEU A 178 -9.86 0.98 14.37
CA LEU A 178 -9.27 2.21 13.81
C LEU A 178 -9.88 3.44 14.51
N GLN A 179 -9.02 4.41 14.85
CA GLN A 179 -9.43 5.59 15.59
C GLN A 179 -9.43 6.84 14.70
N TRP A 180 -10.44 7.68 14.88
CA TRP A 180 -10.61 8.92 14.13
C TRP A 180 -10.21 10.11 15.00
N GLY A 181 -9.04 10.66 14.74
CA GLY A 181 -8.52 11.84 15.43
C GLY A 181 -9.04 13.16 14.84
N GLN A 182 -8.37 14.24 15.22
CA GLN A 182 -8.70 15.59 14.76
C GLN A 182 -8.77 15.66 13.21
N GLY A 183 -9.79 16.33 12.69
CA GLY A 183 -9.97 16.56 11.26
C GLY A 183 -10.57 15.40 10.45
N PHE A 184 -10.67 14.19 11.03
CA PHE A 184 -11.45 13.07 10.49
C PHE A 184 -12.71 12.73 11.31
N ALA A 185 -13.00 13.50 12.36
CA ALA A 185 -14.25 13.37 13.10
C ALA A 185 -15.48 13.79 12.27
N ALA A 186 -15.29 14.65 11.26
CA ALA A 186 -16.35 15.08 10.34
C ALA A 186 -16.57 14.08 9.19
N ASP A 187 -17.83 13.91 8.78
CA ASP A 187 -18.26 12.86 7.84
C ASP A 187 -17.58 12.91 6.46
N ASP A 188 -17.40 14.10 5.88
CA ASP A 188 -16.85 14.24 4.53
C ASP A 188 -15.37 13.84 4.45
N ASN A 189 -14.56 14.28 5.42
CA ASN A 189 -13.15 13.92 5.50
C ASN A 189 -12.99 12.44 5.83
N ARG A 190 -13.86 11.91 6.71
CA ARG A 190 -13.90 10.49 7.02
C ARG A 190 -14.22 9.66 5.78
N ALA A 191 -15.19 10.07 4.96
CA ALA A 191 -15.53 9.37 3.72
C ALA A 191 -14.36 9.29 2.74
N LEU A 192 -13.55 10.35 2.64
CA LEU A 192 -12.33 10.35 1.82
C LEU A 192 -11.32 9.31 2.33
N LEU A 193 -11.05 9.27 3.63
CA LEU A 193 -10.15 8.28 4.24
C LEU A 193 -10.69 6.85 4.11
N LEU A 194 -11.97 6.64 4.34
CA LEU A 194 -12.63 5.34 4.16
C LEU A 194 -12.50 4.82 2.72
N LYS A 195 -12.57 5.72 1.73
CA LYS A 195 -12.33 5.37 0.32
C LYS A 195 -10.90 4.89 0.09
N ALA A 196 -9.90 5.57 0.65
CA ALA A 196 -8.51 5.14 0.55
C ALA A 196 -8.28 3.79 1.24
N LEU A 197 -8.80 3.63 2.46
CA LEU A 197 -8.73 2.39 3.23
C LEU A 197 -9.45 1.22 2.55
N ALA A 198 -10.47 1.48 1.72
CA ALA A 198 -11.16 0.43 0.97
C ALA A 198 -10.23 -0.36 0.04
N ARG A 199 -9.09 0.22 -0.37
CA ARG A 199 -8.06 -0.47 -1.15
C ARG A 199 -7.18 -1.41 -0.32
N MET A 200 -7.19 -1.29 1.00
CA MET A 200 -6.34 -2.11 1.86
C MET A 200 -6.90 -3.53 1.99
N PRO A 201 -6.06 -4.57 1.88
CA PRO A 201 -6.42 -5.93 2.25
C PRO A 201 -6.66 -6.06 3.76
N ASP A 202 -7.59 -6.93 4.15
CA ASP A 202 -7.86 -7.24 5.58
C ASP A 202 -6.62 -7.67 6.37
N PRO A 203 -5.70 -8.52 5.83
CA PRO A 203 -4.46 -8.87 6.53
C PRO A 203 -3.54 -7.69 6.85
N VAL A 204 -3.59 -6.61 6.05
CA VAL A 204 -2.84 -5.38 6.32
C VAL A 204 -3.50 -4.59 7.44
N LEU A 205 -4.84 -4.44 7.38
CA LEU A 205 -5.61 -3.72 8.40
C LEU A 205 -5.48 -4.37 9.79
N GLU A 206 -5.43 -5.70 9.87
CA GLU A 206 -5.21 -6.42 11.12
C GLU A 206 -3.86 -6.11 11.78
N ARG A 207 -2.82 -5.83 10.97
CA ARG A 207 -1.47 -5.54 11.47
C ARG A 207 -1.37 -4.16 12.11
N ILE A 208 -2.22 -3.24 11.67
CA ILE A 208 -2.27 -1.84 12.14
C ILE A 208 -3.45 -1.59 13.09
N ARG A 209 -4.02 -2.64 13.68
CA ARG A 209 -5.16 -2.56 14.62
C ARG A 209 -4.94 -1.45 15.66
N GLY A 210 -5.93 -0.58 15.80
CA GLY A 210 -5.88 0.52 16.77
C GLY A 210 -5.17 1.80 16.29
N VAL A 211 -4.70 1.86 15.04
CA VAL A 211 -4.05 3.09 14.53
C VAL A 211 -5.02 4.28 14.54
N THR A 212 -4.51 5.44 14.91
CA THR A 212 -5.26 6.71 14.87
C THR A 212 -4.93 7.50 13.62
N PHE A 213 -5.94 8.02 12.92
CA PHE A 213 -5.75 8.91 11.78
C PHE A 213 -6.06 10.36 12.15
N VAL A 214 -5.16 11.28 11.81
CA VAL A 214 -5.27 12.71 12.10
C VAL A 214 -5.05 13.52 10.83
N ARG A 215 -5.89 14.53 10.60
CA ARG A 215 -5.69 15.52 9.55
C ARG A 215 -5.13 16.80 10.17
N ARG A 216 -4.00 17.28 9.63
CA ARG A 216 -3.37 18.56 9.95
C ARG A 216 -3.57 19.48 8.75
N GLU A 217 -4.44 20.48 8.89
CA GLU A 217 -4.84 21.36 7.78
C GLU A 217 -3.77 22.38 7.35
N GLN A 218 -2.70 22.57 8.14
CA GLN A 218 -1.63 23.51 7.83
C GLN A 218 -0.24 22.85 7.88
N GLY A 219 0.64 23.30 6.98
CA GLY A 219 2.03 22.86 6.87
C GLY A 219 2.21 21.55 6.11
N GLY A 220 3.47 21.18 5.89
CA GLY A 220 3.87 19.78 5.71
C GLY A 220 4.49 19.27 7.01
N GLY A 221 4.80 17.97 7.09
CA GLY A 221 5.53 17.43 8.25
C GLY A 221 6.91 18.08 8.44
N ALA A 222 7.72 17.58 9.37
CA ALA A 222 9.03 18.18 9.69
C ALA A 222 9.97 18.34 8.46
N ARG A 223 9.72 17.57 7.39
CA ARG A 223 10.42 17.63 6.10
C ARG A 223 9.55 18.04 4.92
N ASN A 224 8.43 18.72 5.19
CA ASN A 224 7.41 19.05 4.19
C ASN A 224 6.79 17.80 3.52
N GLU A 225 6.72 16.69 4.27
CA GLU A 225 6.12 15.42 3.84
C GLU A 225 4.58 15.49 3.88
N PRO A 226 3.89 14.79 2.96
CA PRO A 226 2.43 14.80 2.88
C PRO A 226 1.78 13.95 3.98
N GLY A 227 2.48 12.97 4.52
CA GLY A 227 2.03 12.10 5.61
C GLY A 227 3.17 11.80 6.58
N HIS A 228 2.81 11.35 7.78
CA HIS A 228 3.75 10.85 8.76
C HIS A 228 3.10 9.80 9.68
N TYR A 229 3.69 8.61 9.75
CA TYR A 229 3.40 7.64 10.78
C TYR A 229 4.36 7.78 11.99
N ASP A 230 3.79 7.99 13.17
CA ASP A 230 4.52 7.95 14.45
C ASP A 230 4.28 6.63 15.20
N PRO A 231 5.29 5.75 15.32
CA PRO A 231 5.16 4.49 16.05
C PRO A 231 4.98 4.67 17.57
N ASN A 232 5.34 5.81 18.15
CA ASN A 232 5.22 6.05 19.60
C ASN A 232 3.78 6.33 20.03
N THR A 233 3.05 7.08 19.21
CA THR A 233 1.63 7.36 19.43
C THR A 233 0.73 6.39 18.68
N HIS A 234 1.26 5.65 17.71
CA HIS A 234 0.49 4.84 16.75
C HIS A 234 -0.51 5.70 15.97
N THR A 235 -0.01 6.81 15.46
CA THR A 235 -0.81 7.82 14.75
C THR A 235 -0.28 7.99 13.34
N ILE A 236 -1.18 8.11 12.37
CA ILE A 236 -0.90 8.59 11.03
C ILE A 236 -1.43 10.00 10.91
N GLU A 237 -0.55 10.95 10.63
CA GLU A 237 -0.89 12.35 10.37
C GLU A 237 -0.84 12.62 8.86
N PHE A 238 -1.88 13.26 8.32
CA PHE A 238 -1.91 13.74 6.94
C PHE A 238 -1.90 15.26 6.90
N PHE A 239 -1.01 15.82 6.09
CA PHE A 239 -0.77 17.25 5.94
C PHE A 239 -1.42 17.80 4.66
N GLY A 240 -1.43 19.13 4.49
CA GLY A 240 -2.11 19.79 3.37
C GLY A 240 -1.73 19.24 1.98
N ALA A 241 -0.45 18.92 1.78
CA ALA A 241 0.06 18.37 0.52
C ALA A 241 -0.54 17.00 0.15
N ALA A 242 -1.03 16.21 1.10
CA ALA A 242 -1.67 14.92 0.81
C ALA A 242 -3.02 15.07 0.09
N PHE A 243 -3.65 16.24 0.19
CA PHE A 243 -4.98 16.52 -0.34
C PHE A 243 -4.95 17.26 -1.68
N HIS A 244 -3.76 17.51 -2.24
CA HIS A 244 -3.64 18.14 -3.56
C HIS A 244 -4.10 17.17 -4.66
N GLU A 245 -5.04 17.62 -5.48
CA GLU A 245 -5.48 16.87 -6.66
C GLU A 245 -4.45 16.96 -7.78
N THR A 246 -4.13 15.82 -8.36
CA THR A 246 -3.19 15.68 -9.47
C THR A 246 -3.75 14.70 -10.49
N LEU A 247 -3.26 14.78 -11.73
CA LEU A 247 -3.70 13.89 -12.80
C LEU A 247 -3.06 12.49 -12.69
N ASN A 248 -1.91 12.39 -12.00
CA ASN A 248 -1.22 11.12 -11.83
C ASN A 248 -1.98 10.18 -10.92
N THR A 249 -1.88 8.90 -11.24
CA THR A 249 -2.40 7.81 -10.44
C THR A 249 -1.33 6.76 -10.21
N VAL A 250 -1.44 6.03 -9.11
CA VAL A 250 -0.43 5.04 -8.68
C VAL A 250 -0.75 3.63 -9.16
N ASP A 251 -2.01 3.35 -9.55
CA ASP A 251 -2.44 2.03 -10.03
C ASP A 251 -3.34 2.08 -11.27
N ALA A 252 -3.61 0.91 -11.82
CA ALA A 252 -4.60 0.70 -12.88
C ALA A 252 -6.05 1.06 -12.47
N GLY A 253 -6.33 1.13 -11.16
CA GLY A 253 -7.65 1.44 -10.59
C GLY A 253 -7.89 2.93 -10.34
N GLY A 254 -6.96 3.81 -10.72
CA GLY A 254 -7.10 5.25 -10.55
C GLY A 254 -6.87 5.75 -9.12
N ALA A 255 -6.00 5.12 -8.33
CA ALA A 255 -5.59 5.60 -7.02
C ALA A 255 -5.09 7.05 -7.09
N SER A 256 -5.74 7.93 -6.33
CA SER A 256 -5.35 9.33 -6.17
C SER A 256 -4.06 9.44 -5.38
N GLY A 257 -3.45 10.64 -5.39
CA GLY A 257 -2.31 10.95 -4.53
C GLY A 257 -2.61 10.68 -3.05
N PHE A 258 -3.81 11.03 -2.57
CA PHE A 258 -4.21 10.76 -1.19
C PHE A 258 -4.30 9.26 -0.89
N ASP A 259 -4.84 8.46 -1.82
CA ASP A 259 -4.91 6.99 -1.65
C ASP A 259 -3.50 6.39 -1.49
N TYR A 260 -2.55 6.90 -2.27
CA TYR A 260 -1.15 6.50 -2.17
C TYR A 260 -0.51 6.95 -0.86
N VAL A 261 -0.69 8.19 -0.42
CA VAL A 261 -0.15 8.66 0.88
C VAL A 261 -0.70 7.83 2.04
N VAL A 262 -2.01 7.52 2.05
CA VAL A 262 -2.61 6.63 3.06
C VAL A 262 -1.95 5.25 3.03
N THR A 263 -1.72 4.70 1.84
CA THR A 263 -1.05 3.39 1.69
C THR A 263 0.40 3.41 2.14
N HIS A 264 1.10 4.50 1.86
CA HIS A 264 2.48 4.71 2.25
C HIS A 264 2.63 4.76 3.78
N GLU A 265 1.83 5.59 4.46
CA GLU A 265 1.90 5.71 5.92
C GLU A 265 1.44 4.43 6.64
N ILE A 266 0.45 3.72 6.10
CA ILE A 266 0.06 2.39 6.61
C ILE A 266 1.20 1.39 6.44
N SER A 267 1.97 1.50 5.36
CA SER A 267 3.11 0.61 5.14
C SER A 267 4.22 0.86 6.16
N HIS A 268 4.45 2.11 6.58
CA HIS A 268 5.28 2.41 7.76
C HIS A 268 4.72 1.75 9.02
N ALA A 269 3.41 1.84 9.26
CA ALA A 269 2.79 1.21 10.42
C ALA A 269 2.95 -0.32 10.45
N VAL A 270 2.88 -0.98 9.28
CA VAL A 270 3.19 -2.41 9.14
C VAL A 270 4.66 -2.68 9.45
N ASP A 271 5.59 -1.86 8.98
CA ASP A 271 7.02 -2.04 9.26
C ASP A 271 7.31 -2.03 10.77
N TYR A 272 6.62 -1.18 11.53
CA TYR A 272 6.75 -1.06 12.98
C TYR A 272 5.78 -1.93 13.79
N GLU A 273 5.07 -2.90 13.18
CA GLU A 273 3.98 -3.65 13.83
C GLU A 273 4.39 -4.30 15.16
N GLN A 274 5.61 -4.85 15.26
CA GLN A 274 6.08 -5.52 16.47
C GLN A 274 6.32 -4.54 17.62
N TYR A 275 6.94 -3.39 17.31
CA TYR A 275 7.15 -2.32 18.28
C TYR A 275 5.82 -1.82 18.84
N THR A 276 4.89 -1.54 17.92
CA THR A 276 3.58 -1.01 18.26
C THR A 276 2.75 -2.02 19.07
N ARG A 277 2.75 -3.30 18.69
CA ARG A 277 2.08 -4.37 19.46
C ARG A 277 2.61 -4.47 20.89
N LEU A 278 3.92 -4.41 21.08
CA LEU A 278 4.52 -4.43 22.42
C LEU A 278 4.13 -3.20 23.24
N ARG A 279 4.16 -2.01 22.63
CA ARG A 279 3.73 -0.76 23.26
C ARG A 279 2.27 -0.82 23.72
N VAL A 280 1.36 -1.23 22.83
CA VAL A 280 -0.07 -1.37 23.12
C VAL A 280 -0.30 -2.40 24.22
N LYS A 281 0.41 -3.54 24.18
CA LYS A 281 0.35 -4.55 25.23
C LYS A 281 0.78 -4.00 26.60
N VAL A 282 1.84 -3.19 26.66
CA VAL A 282 2.28 -2.54 27.91
C VAL A 282 1.19 -1.58 28.43
N ALA A 283 0.56 -0.80 27.55
CA ALA A 283 -0.50 0.12 27.93
C ALA A 283 -1.76 -0.62 28.45
N GLU A 284 -2.18 -1.69 27.78
CA GLU A 284 -3.32 -2.50 28.21
C GLU A 284 -3.07 -3.20 29.55
N LEU A 285 -1.89 -3.82 29.72
CA LEU A 285 -1.50 -4.43 31.00
C LEU A 285 -1.43 -3.38 32.12
N ALA A 286 -1.03 -2.14 31.84
CA ALA A 286 -1.04 -1.06 32.82
C ALA A 286 -2.46 -0.73 33.29
N LYS A 287 -3.43 -0.69 32.36
CA LYS A 287 -4.85 -0.48 32.68
C LYS A 287 -5.40 -1.64 33.52
N GLN A 288 -5.15 -2.87 33.12
CA GLN A 288 -5.59 -4.07 33.85
C GLN A 288 -4.97 -4.16 35.25
N LEU A 289 -3.69 -3.80 35.39
CA LEU A 289 -3.03 -3.71 36.68
C LEU A 289 -3.68 -2.64 37.57
N ALA A 290 -3.97 -1.46 37.03
CA ALA A 290 -4.63 -0.38 37.78
C ALA A 290 -6.04 -0.80 38.25
N GLU A 291 -6.82 -1.47 37.40
CA GLU A 291 -8.12 -2.05 37.76
C GLU A 291 -7.98 -3.14 38.83
N ALA A 292 -7.04 -4.07 38.68
CA ALA A 292 -6.79 -5.12 39.68
C ALA A 292 -6.35 -4.53 41.04
N GLN A 293 -5.51 -3.50 41.03
CA GLN A 293 -5.12 -2.77 42.24
C GLN A 293 -6.31 -2.05 42.89
N LYS A 294 -7.22 -1.48 42.09
CA LYS A 294 -8.45 -0.87 42.59
C LYS A 294 -9.35 -1.90 43.26
N GLU A 295 -9.54 -3.06 42.63
CA GLU A 295 -10.33 -4.16 43.23
C GLU A 295 -9.66 -4.75 44.47
N ALA A 296 -8.34 -4.91 44.48
CA ALA A 296 -7.59 -5.38 45.65
C ALA A 296 -7.59 -4.35 46.81
N LYS A 297 -7.89 -3.08 46.58
CA LYS A 297 -8.07 -2.09 47.65
C LYS A 297 -9.47 -2.13 48.27
N LYS A 298 -10.47 -2.70 47.60
CA LYS A 298 -11.80 -2.90 48.17
C LYS A 298 -11.71 -4.03 49.20
N VAL A 299 -11.92 -3.68 50.46
CA VAL A 299 -12.00 -4.63 51.58
C VAL A 299 -13.45 -5.08 51.71
N ASP A 300 -13.68 -6.37 51.52
CA ASP A 300 -14.97 -7.01 51.80
C ASP A 300 -14.95 -7.68 53.19
N LEU A 301 -16.11 -7.86 53.81
CA LEU A 301 -16.23 -8.59 55.09
C LEU A 301 -15.65 -10.02 55.01
N ASP A 302 -15.73 -10.65 53.84
CA ASP A 302 -15.22 -12.00 53.60
C ASP A 302 -13.73 -12.04 53.20
N ASP A 303 -13.03 -10.90 53.17
CA ASP A 303 -11.59 -10.86 52.82
C ASP A 303 -10.69 -11.36 53.96
N TYR A 304 -11.23 -11.52 55.18
CA TYR A 304 -10.50 -12.01 56.35
C TYR A 304 -11.29 -13.09 57.07
N ASP A 305 -10.58 -14.10 57.58
CA ASP A 305 -11.18 -15.10 58.47
C ASP A 305 -11.40 -14.55 59.90
N LEU A 306 -12.02 -15.34 60.76
CA LEU A 306 -12.28 -14.97 62.17
C LEU A 306 -11.01 -14.70 62.99
N ASN A 307 -9.83 -15.07 62.49
CA ASN A 307 -8.52 -14.81 63.10
C ASN A 307 -7.78 -13.65 62.41
N ASN A 308 -8.48 -12.84 61.61
CA ASN A 308 -7.92 -11.74 60.83
C ASN A 308 -6.83 -12.16 59.83
N LYS A 309 -6.87 -13.42 59.35
CA LYS A 309 -5.98 -13.89 58.28
C LYS A 309 -6.64 -13.65 56.92
N PRO A 310 -5.87 -13.28 55.87
CA PRO A 310 -6.40 -13.14 54.53
C PRO A 310 -7.13 -14.41 54.09
N SER A 311 -8.40 -14.27 53.70
CA SER A 311 -9.16 -15.35 53.10
C SER A 311 -8.59 -15.71 51.72
N ASP A 312 -8.99 -16.85 51.17
CA ASP A 312 -8.54 -17.25 49.84
C ASP A 312 -9.02 -16.28 48.75
N LYS A 313 -10.16 -15.61 48.96
CA LYS A 313 -10.67 -14.52 48.10
C LYS A 313 -9.71 -13.33 48.10
N ARG A 314 -9.21 -12.92 49.27
CA ARG A 314 -8.21 -11.86 49.40
C ARG A 314 -6.89 -12.24 48.74
N LYS A 315 -6.39 -13.45 49.02
CA LYS A 315 -5.17 -13.97 48.38
C LYS A 315 -5.29 -14.01 46.86
N ALA A 316 -6.45 -14.38 46.31
CA ALA A 316 -6.68 -14.39 44.88
C ALA A 316 -6.64 -12.98 44.26
N LYS A 317 -7.24 -11.97 44.91
CA LYS A 317 -7.11 -10.55 44.49
C LYS A 317 -5.65 -10.11 44.47
N ASP A 318 -4.89 -10.40 45.54
CA ASP A 318 -3.48 -10.02 45.66
C ASP A 318 -2.60 -10.79 44.65
N GLN A 319 -2.90 -12.06 44.38
CA GLN A 319 -2.20 -12.85 43.37
C GLN A 319 -2.44 -12.30 41.96
N LYS A 320 -3.68 -11.92 41.61
CA LYS A 320 -4.00 -11.29 40.33
C LYS A 320 -3.20 -10.00 40.10
N VAL A 321 -2.99 -9.19 41.14
CA VAL A 321 -2.12 -8.00 41.07
C VAL A 321 -0.67 -8.40 40.78
N LYS A 322 -0.14 -9.43 41.47
CA LYS A 322 1.23 -9.94 41.24
C LYS A 322 1.41 -10.49 39.83
N ASP A 323 0.43 -11.22 39.32
CA ASP A 323 0.46 -11.82 37.98
C ASP A 323 0.52 -10.71 36.91
N PHE A 324 -0.39 -9.72 36.98
CA PHE A 324 -0.33 -8.58 36.07
C PHE A 324 0.95 -7.75 36.21
N GLN A 325 1.49 -7.61 37.42
CA GLN A 325 2.76 -6.94 37.64
C GLN A 325 3.93 -7.69 36.99
N ALA A 326 3.93 -9.02 37.04
CA ALA A 326 4.95 -9.83 36.36
C ALA A 326 4.80 -9.75 34.83
N GLU A 327 3.58 -9.81 34.32
CA GLU A 327 3.30 -9.71 32.88
C GLU A 327 3.69 -8.35 32.31
N ILE A 328 3.35 -7.24 32.99
CA ILE A 328 3.71 -5.90 32.53
C ILE A 328 5.22 -5.69 32.56
N ASN A 329 5.94 -6.25 33.54
CA ASN A 329 7.40 -6.18 33.59
C ASN A 329 8.01 -6.92 32.39
N LYS A 330 7.55 -8.15 32.12
CA LYS A 330 7.98 -8.92 30.94
C LYS A 330 7.69 -8.18 29.63
N ALA A 331 6.51 -7.57 29.50
CA ALA A 331 6.14 -6.80 28.31
C ALA A 331 6.99 -5.53 28.17
N ARG A 332 7.29 -4.83 29.28
CA ARG A 332 8.19 -3.66 29.30
C ARG A 332 9.61 -4.02 28.92
N ASP A 333 10.13 -5.14 29.42
CA ASP A 333 11.47 -5.60 29.06
C ASP A 333 11.56 -5.90 27.56
N ALA A 334 10.57 -6.63 27.02
CA ALA A 334 10.48 -6.89 25.59
C ALA A 334 10.37 -5.59 24.77
N PHE A 335 9.55 -4.64 25.21
CA PHE A 335 9.39 -3.33 24.57
C PHE A 335 10.69 -2.50 24.63
N ASN A 336 11.37 -2.45 25.78
CA ASN A 336 12.62 -1.73 25.95
C ASN A 336 13.74 -2.33 25.12
N ASN A 337 13.86 -3.66 25.08
CA ASN A 337 14.82 -4.36 24.24
C ASN A 337 14.55 -4.05 22.76
N MET A 338 13.28 -4.09 22.33
CA MET A 338 12.90 -3.72 20.96
C MET A 338 13.25 -2.26 20.67
N LYS A 339 12.90 -1.33 21.56
CA LYS A 339 13.19 0.10 21.43
C LYS A 339 14.69 0.38 21.31
N GLN A 340 15.53 -0.34 22.05
CA GLN A 340 16.99 -0.23 21.96
C GLN A 340 17.52 -0.80 20.62
N SER A 341 16.86 -1.81 20.07
CA SER A 341 17.26 -2.44 18.81
C SER A 341 16.74 -1.72 17.56
N ILE A 342 15.64 -0.97 17.68
CA ILE A 342 15.08 -0.18 16.58
C ILE A 342 15.82 1.14 16.49
N ASP A 343 16.63 1.26 15.44
CA ASP A 343 16.98 2.56 14.91
C ASP A 343 15.81 3.06 14.06
N VAL A 344 15.00 3.97 14.62
CA VAL A 344 13.86 4.59 13.93
C VAL A 344 14.23 5.28 12.62
N ASN A 345 15.53 5.57 12.39
CA ASN A 345 16.01 6.10 11.12
C ASN A 345 16.33 5.01 10.09
N ARG A 346 16.49 3.76 10.52
CA ARG A 346 16.74 2.59 9.65
C ARG A 346 15.47 1.80 9.32
N GLY A 347 14.37 2.04 10.02
CA GLY A 347 13.09 1.39 9.79
C GLY A 347 12.75 0.34 10.85
N GLY A 348 11.58 -0.27 10.70
CA GLY A 348 11.03 -1.29 11.58
C GLY A 348 11.54 -2.71 11.28
N GLY A 349 10.76 -3.71 11.69
CA GLY A 349 11.16 -5.11 11.64
C GLY A 349 11.20 -5.69 10.23
N HIS A 350 10.39 -5.20 9.30
CA HIS A 350 10.35 -5.71 7.93
C HIS A 350 11.44 -5.08 7.07
N THR A 351 11.70 -3.79 7.20
CA THR A 351 12.81 -3.11 6.52
C THR A 351 14.15 -3.76 6.87
N ASN A 352 14.34 -4.16 8.13
CA ASN A 352 15.56 -4.82 8.58
C ASN A 352 15.55 -6.36 8.37
N ASN A 353 14.52 -6.92 7.74
CA ASN A 353 14.41 -8.36 7.51
C ASN A 353 15.37 -8.81 6.39
N ALA A 354 16.23 -9.79 6.68
CA ALA A 354 17.21 -10.28 5.71
C ALA A 354 16.57 -10.81 4.40
N ALA A 355 15.39 -11.44 4.47
CA ALA A 355 14.70 -11.92 3.28
C ALA A 355 14.10 -10.77 2.46
N TYR A 356 13.67 -9.68 3.10
CA TYR A 356 13.25 -8.47 2.40
C TYR A 356 14.44 -7.78 1.73
N GLU A 357 15.55 -7.62 2.45
CA GLU A 357 16.77 -7.00 1.92
C GLU A 357 17.30 -7.72 0.67
N GLN A 358 17.20 -9.06 0.63
CA GLN A 358 17.53 -9.84 -0.55
C GLN A 358 16.52 -9.68 -1.70
N ALA A 359 15.24 -9.47 -1.39
CA ALA A 359 14.16 -9.44 -2.36
C ALA A 359 13.86 -8.05 -2.97
N LYS A 360 14.14 -6.96 -2.25
CA LYS A 360 13.72 -5.60 -2.61
C LYS A 360 14.30 -5.10 -3.93
N GLY A 361 15.52 -5.53 -4.28
CA GLY A 361 16.23 -5.06 -5.46
C GLY A 361 16.43 -3.53 -5.47
N ASN A 362 16.38 -2.91 -6.65
CA ASN A 362 16.48 -1.45 -6.77
C ASN A 362 15.21 -0.76 -6.24
N ALA A 363 15.37 0.46 -5.72
CA ALA A 363 14.24 1.28 -5.28
C ALA A 363 13.16 1.39 -6.37
N ILE A 364 11.89 1.25 -5.96
CA ILE A 364 10.75 1.28 -6.89
C ILE A 364 10.38 2.70 -7.30
N SER A 365 10.75 3.71 -6.51
CA SER A 365 10.59 5.13 -6.81
C SER A 365 11.84 5.89 -6.39
N LYS A 366 11.97 7.15 -6.83
CA LYS A 366 13.06 8.03 -6.37
C LYS A 366 12.98 8.28 -4.86
N TYR A 367 11.77 8.44 -4.33
CA TYR A 367 11.54 8.68 -2.91
C TYR A 367 11.91 7.47 -2.06
N GLY A 368 11.54 6.26 -2.48
CA GLY A 368 11.93 5.01 -1.81
C GLY A 368 13.43 4.74 -1.83
N GLY A 369 14.20 5.42 -2.67
CA GLY A 369 15.66 5.37 -2.68
C GLY A 369 16.33 6.25 -1.61
N THR A 370 15.58 7.10 -0.91
CA THR A 370 16.15 8.07 0.04
C THR A 370 16.49 7.44 1.39
N LYS A 371 15.69 6.47 1.85
CA LYS A 371 15.95 5.69 3.08
C LYS A 371 15.39 4.28 2.96
N PRO A 372 15.95 3.30 3.68
CA PRO A 372 15.45 1.93 3.67
C PRO A 372 13.95 1.82 4.02
N VAL A 373 13.51 2.56 5.05
CA VAL A 373 12.11 2.56 5.52
C VAL A 373 11.15 3.11 4.45
N GLU A 374 11.52 4.18 3.74
CA GLU A 374 10.74 4.67 2.60
C GLU A 374 10.72 3.64 1.47
N GLY A 375 11.83 2.94 1.24
CA GLY A 375 11.90 1.86 0.26
C GLY A 375 10.91 0.75 0.53
N PHE A 376 10.77 0.32 1.80
CA PHE A 376 9.75 -0.62 2.22
C PHE A 376 8.33 -0.08 2.02
N ALA A 377 8.06 1.13 2.51
CA ALA A 377 6.74 1.74 2.42
C ALA A 377 6.28 1.90 0.97
N GLU A 378 7.17 2.33 0.08
CA GLU A 378 6.92 2.43 -1.37
C GLU A 378 6.61 1.07 -1.99
N MET A 379 7.40 0.04 -1.68
CA MET A 379 7.21 -1.29 -2.25
C MET A 379 5.92 -1.95 -1.77
N LEU A 380 5.60 -1.86 -0.48
CA LEU A 380 4.35 -2.40 0.06
C LEU A 380 3.14 -1.63 -0.46
N SER A 381 3.26 -0.31 -0.63
CA SER A 381 2.20 0.49 -1.27
C SER A 381 1.93 0.03 -2.70
N MET A 382 2.98 -0.24 -3.47
CA MET A 382 2.84 -0.80 -4.80
C MET A 382 2.26 -2.22 -4.79
N TYR A 383 2.60 -3.05 -3.82
CA TYR A 383 2.01 -4.38 -3.67
C TYR A 383 0.49 -4.32 -3.44
N ILE A 384 0.04 -3.33 -2.66
CA ILE A 384 -1.38 -3.12 -2.35
C ILE A 384 -2.12 -2.52 -3.55
N LEU A 385 -1.57 -1.46 -4.16
CA LEU A 385 -2.26 -0.68 -5.19
C LEU A 385 -2.13 -1.28 -6.59
N ASP A 386 -0.93 -1.70 -7.00
CA ASP A 386 -0.69 -2.30 -8.32
C ASP A 386 0.20 -3.55 -8.22
N PRO A 387 -0.32 -4.64 -7.62
CA PRO A 387 0.43 -5.89 -7.43
C PRO A 387 0.96 -6.47 -8.75
N LYS A 388 0.23 -6.26 -9.86
CA LYS A 388 0.63 -6.74 -11.19
C LYS A 388 1.88 -6.01 -11.67
N LEU A 389 1.90 -4.68 -11.57
CA LEU A 389 3.07 -3.90 -11.93
C LEU A 389 4.26 -4.23 -11.02
N LEU A 390 4.05 -4.31 -9.70
CA LEU A 390 5.14 -4.69 -8.79
C LEU A 390 5.73 -6.05 -9.15
N LYS A 391 4.89 -7.05 -9.45
CA LYS A 391 5.34 -8.38 -9.89
C LYS A 391 6.20 -8.31 -11.15
N SER A 392 5.83 -7.46 -12.11
CA SER A 392 6.59 -7.28 -13.35
C SER A 392 7.96 -6.61 -13.11
N LEU A 393 7.99 -5.59 -12.25
CA LEU A 393 9.19 -4.79 -11.99
C LEU A 393 10.14 -5.43 -10.97
N ARG A 394 9.60 -6.07 -9.94
CA ARG A 394 10.30 -6.58 -8.74
C ARG A 394 9.65 -7.89 -8.27
N PRO A 395 9.75 -8.98 -9.06
CA PRO A 395 9.05 -10.24 -8.77
C PRO A 395 9.46 -10.86 -7.43
N GLU A 396 10.70 -10.69 -7.00
CA GLU A 396 11.20 -11.19 -5.72
C GLU A 396 10.55 -10.44 -4.54
N ALA A 397 10.48 -9.11 -4.59
CA ALA A 397 9.78 -8.30 -3.59
C ALA A 397 8.28 -8.62 -3.55
N PHE A 398 7.64 -8.77 -4.73
CA PHE A 398 6.26 -9.23 -4.82
C PHE A 398 6.07 -10.59 -4.10
N ALA A 399 6.93 -11.56 -4.39
CA ALA A 399 6.87 -12.88 -3.75
C ALA A 399 7.12 -12.82 -2.23
N TYR A 400 7.97 -11.91 -1.76
CA TYR A 400 8.16 -11.66 -0.35
C TYR A 400 6.85 -11.19 0.31
N PHE A 401 6.14 -10.22 -0.26
CA PHE A 401 4.87 -9.74 0.30
C PHE A 401 3.74 -10.76 0.18
N GLU A 402 3.66 -11.52 -0.92
CA GLU A 402 2.72 -12.63 -1.06
C GLU A 402 2.86 -13.67 0.05
N ARG A 403 4.08 -13.87 0.57
CA ARG A 403 4.35 -14.83 1.65
C ARG A 403 4.17 -14.23 3.04
N THR A 404 4.44 -12.94 3.20
CA THR A 404 4.55 -12.30 4.52
C THR A 404 3.36 -11.44 4.88
N ILE A 405 2.57 -10.96 3.93
CA ILE A 405 1.46 -10.02 4.14
C ILE A 405 0.09 -10.66 3.90
N LYS A 406 -0.07 -11.50 2.87
CA LYS A 406 -1.28 -12.32 2.68
C LYS A 406 -1.41 -13.34 3.80
#